data_AF-F0GWT6-F1
#
_entry.id   AF-F0GWT6-F1
#
_cell.length_a   1.000
_cell.length_b   1.000
_cell.length_c   1.000
_cell.angle_alpha   90.00
_cell.angle_beta   90.00
_cell.angle_gamma   90.00
#
_symmetry.space_group_name_H-M   'P 1'
#
loop_
_entity.id
_entity.type
_entity.pdbx_description
1 polymer ?
#
loop_
_entity_poly.entity_id
_entity_poly.type
_entity_poly.pdbx_seq_one_letter_code
_entity_poly.pdbx_strand_id
1 'polypeptide(L)' 'MKKVLVYGLGLTGISSVKTLANEGYEVYTYDKNKKMLRN' A
#
# COMPACT_ATOMS: atom_id res chain seq x y z
N MET A 1 8.65 15.70 2.83
CA MET A 1 8.26 14.28 2.91
C MET A 1 8.08 13.73 1.49
N LYS A 2 8.62 12.54 1.20
CA LYS A 2 8.47 11.89 -0.11
C LYS A 2 7.18 11.06 -0.12
N LYS A 3 6.39 11.17 -1.19
CA LYS A 3 5.14 10.43 -1.38
C LYS A 3 5.37 9.23 -2.29
N VAL A 4 4.78 8.09 -1.96
CA VAL A 4 4.93 6.84 -2.72
C VAL A 4 3.57 6.19 -2.94
N LEU A 5 3.29 5.73 -4.16
CA LEU A 5 2.11 4.92 -4.48
C LEU A 5 2.54 3.47 -4.69
N VAL A 6 1.96 2.55 -3.92
CA VAL A 6 2.13 1.11 -4.11
C VAL A 6 0.92 0.55 -4.86
N TYR A 7 1.17 -0.03 -6.04
CA TYR A 7 0.17 -0.63 -6.91
C TYR A 7 0.20 -2.16 -6.77
N GLY A 8 -0.89 -2.75 -6.27
CA GLY A 8 -1.00 -4.15 -5.90
C GLY A 8 -0.69 -4.38 -4.42
N LEU A 9 -1.62 -5.02 -3.70
CA LEU A 9 -1.57 -5.35 -2.27
C LEU A 9 -1.61 -6.87 -2.07
N GLY A 10 -0.93 -7.61 -2.94
CA GLY A 10 -0.51 -8.98 -2.63
C GLY A 10 0.54 -9.00 -1.52
N LEU A 11 1.12 -10.18 -1.24
CA LEU A 11 2.09 -10.37 -0.15
C LEU A 11 3.27 -9.37 -0.21
N THR A 12 3.83 -9.18 -1.41
CA THR A 12 4.94 -8.24 -1.63
C THR A 12 4.51 -6.79 -1.47
N GLY A 13 3.36 -6.41 -2.02
CA GLY A 13 2.82 -5.05 -1.92
C GLY A 13 2.59 -4.61 -0.48
N ILE A 14 1.98 -5.47 0.33
CA ILE A 14 1.76 -5.19 1.76
C ILE A 14 3.09 -5.08 2.51
N SER A 15 4.06 -5.95 2.22
CA SER A 15 5.39 -5.88 2.82
C SER A 15 6.08 -4.54 2.50
N SER A 16 6.06 -4.14 1.23
CA SER A 16 6.62 -2.85 0.79
C SER A 16 5.95 -1.66 1.48
N VAL A 17 4.63 -1.67 1.64
CA VAL A 17 3.89 -0.61 2.36
C VAL A 17 4.40 -0.48 3.79
N LYS A 18 4.57 -1.60 4.50
CA LYS A 18 5.07 -1.59 5.89
C LYS A 18 6.49 -1.04 5.98
N THR A 19 7.38 -1.49 5.10
CA THR A 19 8.78 -1.00 5.09
C THR A 19 8.83 0.50 4.80
N LEU A 20 8.14 0.96 3.77
CA LEU A 20 8.12 2.38 3.39
C LEU A 20 7.47 3.27 4.46
N ALA A 21 6.41 2.80 5.11
CA ALA A 21 5.81 3.55 6.22
C ALA A 21 6.78 3.69 7.40
N ASN A 22 7.51 2.62 7.74
CA ASN A 22 8.52 2.64 8.82
C ASN A 22 9.71 3.55 8.50
N GLU A 23 10.04 3.72 7.22
CA GLU A 23 11.09 4.65 6.76
C GLU A 23 10.61 6.12 6.69
N GLY A 24 9.36 6.41 7.07
CA GLY A 24 8.81 7.76 7.14
C GLY A 24 8.27 8.31 5.82
N TYR A 25 7.98 7.45 4.85
CA TYR A 25 7.30 7.84 3.62
C TYR A 25 5.79 8.01 3.83
N GLU A 26 5.20 8.93 3.07
CA GLU A 26 3.76 9.05 2.96
C GLU A 26 3.28 8.08 1.88
N VAL A 27 2.77 6.92 2.32
CA VAL A 27 2.46 5.78 1.43
C VAL A 27 0.98 5.75 1.07
N TYR A 28 0.70 5.75 -0.22
CA TYR A 28 -0.62 5.55 -0.82
C TYR A 28 -0.68 4.13 -1.39
N THR A 29 -1.87 3.54 -1.39
CA THR A 29 -2.06 2.17 -1.88
C THR A 29 -3.20 2.08 -2.86
N TYR A 30 -3.03 1.26 -3.89
CA TYR A 30 -4.09 0.90 -4.82
C TYR A 30 -4.01 -0.60 -5.11
N ASP A 31 -5.14 -1.30 -5.03
CA ASP A 31 -5.25 -2.67 -5.52
C ASP A 31 -6.55 -2.83 -6.29
N LYS A 32 -6.44 -3.27 -7.55
CA LYS A 32 -7.58 -3.50 -8.44
C LYS A 32 -8.51 -4.60 -7.95
N ASN A 33 -8.02 -5.52 -7.12
CA ASN A 33 -8.76 -6.66 -6.60
C ASN A 33 -9.43 -6.37 -5.25
N LYS A 34 -9.31 -5.14 -4.73
CA LYS A 34 -9.93 -4.72 -3.47
C LYS A 34 -11.45 -4.65 -3.68
N LYS A 35 -12.14 -5.79 -3.54
CA LYS A 35 -13.59 -5.83 -3.47
C LYS A 35 -13.99 -4.99 -2.26
N MET A 36 -14.83 -3.98 -2.48
CA MET A 36 -15.45 -3.23 -1.40
C MET A 36 -16.37 -4.21 -0.65
N LEU A 37 -15.89 -4.78 0.45
CA LEU A 37 -16.71 -5.61 1.33
C LEU A 37 -17.72 -4.67 1.99
N ARG A 38 -18.94 -4.69 1.48
CA ARG A 38 -20.09 -4.00 2.06
C ARG A 38 -20.76 -5.02 2.97
N ASN A 39 -20.44 -4.97 4.26
CA ASN A 39 -21.26 -5.61 5.30
C ASN A 39 -22.50 -4.76 5.56
#